data_AF-S4YIQ7-F1
#
_entry.id   AF-S4YIQ7-F1
#
_cell.length_a   1.000
_cell.length_b   1.000
_cell.length_c   1.000
_cell.angle_alpha   90.00
_cell.angle_beta   90.00
_cell.angle_gamma   90.00
#
_symmetry.space_group_name_H-M   'P 1'
#
loop_
_entity.id
_entity.type
_entity.pdbx_description
1 polymer ?
#
loop_
_entity_poly.entity_id
_entity_poly.type
_entity_poly.pdbx_seq_one_letter_code
_entity_poly.pdbx_strand_id
1 'polypeptide(L)'
;MKKLTLKDMTESEQREVKTELDKARKNLGRELTNAENNKTKDEVVARIMAAREKIEKATRAERKANRVKPSGETFSWSASISTRPPR
;
A
#
# COMPACT_ATOMS: atom_id res chain seq x y z
N MET A 1 3.51 9.03 12.38
CA MET A 1 2.88 7.96 11.58
C MET A 1 2.39 6.88 12.53
N LYS A 2 1.15 6.38 12.35
CA LYS A 2 0.58 5.34 13.21
C LYS A 2 1.36 4.04 12.96
N LYS A 3 1.97 3.44 13.99
CA LYS A 3 2.66 2.15 13.85
C LYS A 3 1.60 1.11 13.48
N LEU A 4 1.81 0.37 12.39
CA LEU A 4 0.92 -0.73 12.01
C LEU A 4 0.93 -1.75 13.14
N THR A 5 -0.20 -1.90 13.83
CA THR A 5 -0.30 -2.86 14.92
C THR A 5 -0.63 -4.23 14.34
N LEU A 6 -0.33 -5.30 15.07
CA LEU A 6 -0.56 -6.67 14.61
C LEU A 6 -2.04 -6.94 14.21
N LYS A 7 -2.98 -6.18 14.80
CA LYS A 7 -4.42 -6.21 14.45
C LYS A 7 -4.75 -5.60 13.09
N ASP A 8 -3.92 -4.69 12.59
CA ASP A 8 -4.09 -4.00 11.31
C ASP A 8 -3.39 -4.75 10.14
N MET A 9 -2.68 -5.84 10.46
CA MET A 9 -1.98 -6.69 9.50
C MET A 9 -2.92 -7.75 8.93
N THR A 10 -2.76 -8.07 7.65
CA THR A 10 -3.47 -9.19 7.03
C THR A 10 -2.88 -10.52 7.51
N GLU A 11 -3.62 -11.63 7.39
CA GLU A 11 -3.13 -12.95 7.82
C GLU A 11 -1.82 -13.35 7.12
N SER A 12 -1.65 -12.97 5.85
CA SER A 12 -0.42 -13.21 5.10
C SER A 12 0.77 -12.46 5.71
N GLU A 13 0.57 -11.19 6.05
CA GLU A 13 1.59 -10.34 6.66
C GLU A 13 1.96 -10.81 8.07
N GLN A 14 0.98 -11.30 8.84
CA GLN A 14 1.24 -11.90 10.15
C GLN A 14 2.07 -13.19 10.05
N ARG A 15 1.81 -14.02 9.03
CA ARG A 15 2.62 -15.20 8.72
C ARG A 15 4.04 -14.83 8.31
N GLU A 16 4.21 -13.77 7.54
CA GLU A 16 5.54 -13.25 7.18
C GLU A 16 6.33 -12.82 8.42
N VAL A 17 5.72 -12.04 9.33
CA VAL A 17 6.36 -11.67 10.60
C VAL A 17 6.76 -12.91 11.41
N LYS A 18 5.88 -13.89 11.52
CA LYS A 18 6.17 -15.12 12.26
C LYS A 18 7.32 -15.90 11.63
N THR A 19 7.33 -16.04 10.31
CA THR A 19 8.40 -16.80 9.61
C THR A 19 9.75 -16.11 9.72
N GLU A 20 9.82 -14.78 9.65
CA GLU A 20 11.07 -14.03 9.88
C GLU A 20 11.57 -14.16 11.32
N LEU A 21 10.66 -14.16 12.32
CA LEU A 21 11.04 -14.42 13.71
C LEU A 21 11.59 -15.84 13.91
N ASP A 22 10.96 -16.84 13.29
CA ASP A 22 11.42 -18.22 13.40
C ASP A 22 12.76 -18.44 12.67
N LYS A 23 13.00 -17.77 11.54
CA LYS A 23 14.33 -17.73 10.89
C LYS A 23 15.37 -17.09 11.79
N ALA A 24 15.05 -15.96 12.42
CA ALA A 24 15.97 -15.28 13.34
C ALA A 24 16.34 -16.18 14.53
N ARG A 25 15.36 -16.89 15.10
CA ARG A 25 15.60 -17.89 16.16
C ARG A 25 16.52 -19.01 15.69
N LYS A 26 16.25 -19.56 14.49
CA LYS A 26 17.05 -20.65 13.93
C LYS A 26 18.48 -20.23 13.65
N ASN A 27 18.70 -19.02 13.13
CA ASN A 27 20.03 -18.50 12.85
C ASN A 27 20.86 -18.28 14.11
N LEU A 28 20.22 -17.84 15.19
CA LEU A 28 20.91 -17.56 16.45
C LEU A 28 21.17 -18.82 17.28
N GLY A 29 20.41 -19.91 17.03
CA GLY A 29 20.53 -21.17 17.78
C GLY A 29 20.08 -21.08 19.24
N ARG A 30 19.55 -19.94 19.67
CA ARG A 30 18.99 -19.66 21.00
C ARG A 30 17.71 -18.83 20.87
N GLU A 31 16.95 -18.73 21.96
CA GLU A 31 15.81 -17.82 22.00
C GLU A 31 16.25 -16.35 21.83
N LEU A 32 15.43 -15.57 21.11
CA LEU A 32 15.64 -14.12 20.99
C LEU A 32 15.27 -13.44 22.31
N THR A 33 16.10 -12.48 22.71
CA THR A 33 15.76 -11.54 23.78
C THR A 33 14.60 -10.64 23.34
N ASN A 34 13.89 -10.04 24.30
CA ASN A 34 12.76 -9.15 24.01
C ASN A 34 13.16 -7.96 23.10
N ALA A 35 14.37 -7.43 23.27
CA ALA A 35 14.89 -6.34 22.45
C ALA A 35 15.13 -6.77 21.00
N GLU A 36 15.78 -7.91 20.79
CA GLU A 36 16.01 -8.48 19.45
C GLU A 36 14.67 -8.78 18.76
N ASN A 37 13.72 -9.38 19.47
CA ASN A 37 12.41 -9.72 18.95
C ASN A 37 11.61 -8.47 18.52
N ASN A 38 11.64 -7.41 19.33
CA ASN A 38 10.99 -6.14 18.99
C ASN A 38 11.66 -5.46 17.80
N LYS A 39 12.99 -5.51 17.71
CA LYS A 39 13.73 -4.96 16.57
C LYS A 39 13.36 -5.66 15.26
N THR A 40 13.37 -6.99 15.24
CA THR A 40 12.98 -7.77 14.05
C THR A 40 11.54 -7.49 13.65
N LYS A 41 10.61 -7.38 14.62
CA LYS A 41 9.22 -7.00 14.33
C LYS A 41 9.12 -5.61 13.71
N ASP A 42 9.80 -4.61 14.27
CA ASP A 42 9.77 -3.24 13.76
C ASP A 42 10.34 -3.17 12.33
N GLU A 43 11.43 -3.90 12.03
CA GLU A 43 12.01 -3.98 10.69
C GLU A 43 11.05 -4.62 9.67
N VAL A 44 10.41 -5.74 10.04
CA VAL A 44 9.45 -6.42 9.16
C VAL A 44 8.21 -5.56 8.95
N VAL A 45 7.69 -4.92 9.99
CA VAL A 45 6.55 -3.99 9.89
C VAL A 45 6.89 -2.81 8.97
N ALA A 46 8.09 -2.23 9.09
CA ALA A 46 8.54 -1.17 8.21
C ALA A 46 8.58 -1.62 6.74
N ARG A 47 9.05 -2.85 6.48
CA ARG A 47 9.08 -3.45 5.14
C ARG A 47 7.67 -3.63 4.57
N ILE A 48 6.72 -4.11 5.38
CA ILE A 48 5.32 -4.32 4.99
C ILE A 48 4.65 -2.98 4.68
N MET A 49 4.87 -1.96 5.52
CA MET A 49 4.37 -0.61 5.26
C MET A 49 4.91 -0.05 3.93
N ALA A 50 6.21 -0.20 3.68
CA ALA A 50 6.81 0.23 2.42
C ALA A 50 6.25 -0.53 1.21
N ALA A 51 5.94 -1.82 1.35
CA ALA A 51 5.29 -2.59 0.30
C ALA A 51 3.86 -2.11 0.03
N ARG A 52 3.07 -1.85 1.09
CA ARG A 52 1.72 -1.28 0.98
C ARG A 52 1.73 0.07 0.27
N GLU A 53 2.65 0.97 0.62
CA GLU A 53 2.76 2.28 -0.04
C GLU A 53 3.12 2.15 -1.54
N LYS A 54 3.98 1.20 -1.90
CA LYS A 54 4.31 0.94 -3.31
C LYS A 54 3.09 0.45 -4.09
N ILE A 55 2.32 -0.45 -3.51
CA ILE A 55 1.06 -0.95 -4.11
C ILE A 55 0.04 0.19 -4.23
N GLU A 56 -0.13 1.03 -3.21
CA GLU A 56 -1.04 2.18 -3.28
C GLU A 56 -0.60 3.18 -4.36
N LYS A 57 0.70 3.47 -4.48
CA LYS A 57 1.23 4.33 -5.53
C LYS A 57 0.99 3.74 -6.93
N ALA A 58 1.23 2.44 -7.10
CA ALA A 58 0.97 1.74 -8.36
C ALA A 58 -0.52 1.79 -8.74
N THR A 59 -1.42 1.42 -7.82
CA THR A 59 -2.87 1.48 -8.06
C THR A 59 -3.38 2.90 -8.31
N ARG A 60 -2.75 3.93 -7.70
CA ARG A 60 -3.06 5.34 -8.00
C ARG A 60 -2.59 5.72 -9.41
N ALA A 61 -1.41 5.26 -9.83
CA ALA A 61 -0.89 5.49 -11.17
C ALA A 61 -1.77 4.81 -12.23
N GLU A 62 -2.16 3.55 -12.01
CA GLU A 62 -3.10 2.82 -12.87
C GLU A 62 -4.46 3.51 -12.96
N ARG A 63 -5.04 3.95 -11.82
CA ARG A 63 -6.27 4.73 -11.82
C ARG A 63 -6.14 6.03 -12.61
N LYS A 64 -5.00 6.72 -12.50
CA LYS A 64 -4.73 7.94 -13.28
C LYS A 64 -4.63 7.64 -14.77
N ALA A 65 -3.91 6.58 -15.16
CA ALA A 65 -3.80 6.15 -16.55
C ALA A 65 -5.16 5.76 -17.13
N ASN A 66 -5.95 4.97 -16.40
CA ASN A 66 -7.29 4.56 -16.83
C ASN A 66 -8.31 5.71 -16.88
N ARG A 67 -8.13 6.75 -16.07
CA ARG A 67 -8.95 7.97 -16.14
C ARG A 67 -8.64 8.80 -17.37
N VAL A 68 -7.36 8.87 -17.75
CA VAL A 68 -6.92 9.60 -18.96
C VAL A 68 -6.92 8.62 -20.13
N LYS A 69 -8.08 8.04 -20.45
CA LYS A 69 -8.26 7.37 -21.73
C LYS A 69 -8.37 8.46 -22.79
N PRO A 70 -7.44 8.55 -23.77
CA PRO A 70 -7.57 9.52 -24.84
C PRO A 70 -8.77 9.13 -25.70
N SER A 71 -9.91 9.78 -25.49
CA SER A 71 -10.99 9.76 -26.48
C SER A 71 -10.50 10.57 -27.68
N GLY A 72 -10.63 10.03 -28.89
CA GLY A 72 -10.38 10.78 -30.13
C GLY A 72 -11.35 11.95 -30.34
N GLU A 73 -12.34 12.08 -29.46
CA GLU A 73 -13.28 13.19 -29.39
C GLU A 73 -12.59 14.42 -28.78
N THR A 74 -12.39 15.44 -29.61
CA THR A 74 -11.97 16.76 -29.17
C THR A 74 -13.16 17.52 -28.60
N PHE A 75 -13.02 18.10 -27.41
CA PHE A 75 -14.06 18.92 -26.79
C PHE A 75 -14.46 20.10 -27.70
N SER A 76 -15.73 20.16 -28.10
CA SER A 76 -16.30 21.26 -28.89
C SER A 76 -16.98 22.27 -27.97
N TRP A 77 -16.40 23.47 -27.87
CA TRP A 77 -16.96 24.59 -27.10
C TRP A 77 -18.37 24.96 -27.58
N SER A 78 -18.58 25.02 -28.89
CA SER A 78 -19.87 25.40 -29.48
C SER A 78 -20.99 24.40 -29.14
N ALA A 79 -20.66 23.10 -29.00
CA ALA A 79 -21.62 22.08 -28.61
C ALA A 79 -21.98 22.12 -27.12
N SER A 80 -21.16 22.77 -26.28
CA SER A 80 -21.38 22.89 -24.83
C SER A 80 -22.24 24.10 -24.43
N ILE A 81 -22.55 24.99 -25.37
CA ILE A 81 -23.38 26.18 -25.12
C ILE A 81 -24.85 25.74 -25.11
N SER A 82 -25.50 25.86 -23.94
CA SER A 82 -26.94 25.63 -23.79
C SER A 82 -27.73 26.63 -24.64
N THR A 83 -28.48 26.14 -25.62
CA THR A 83 -29.40 26.95 -26.44
C THR A 83 -30.72 27.30 -25.75
N ARG A 84 -30.90 26.92 -24.48
CA ARG A 84 -32.11 27.28 -23.73
C ARG A 84 -32.15 28.78 -23.45
N PRO A 85 -33.23 29.48 -23.83
CA PRO A 85 -33.42 30.87 -23.44
C PRO A 85 -33.58 30.96 -21.91
N PRO A 86 -33.08 32.05 -21.28
CA PRO A 86 -33.37 32.33 -19.87
C PRO A 86 -34.89 32.46 -19.68
N ARG A 87 -35.40 31.89 -18.57
CA ARG A 87 -36.82 31.97 -18.19
C ARG A 87 -37.18 33.36 -17.67
#